data_AF-A0A5B8B0C1-F1
#
_entry.id   AF-A0A5B8B0C1-F1
#
_cell.length_a   1.000
_cell.length_b   1.000
_cell.length_c   1.000
_cell.angle_alpha   90.00
_cell.angle_beta   90.00
_cell.angle_gamma   90.00
#
_symmetry.space_group_name_H-M   'P 1'
#
loop_
_entity.id
_entity.type
_entity.pdbx_description
1 polymer ?
#
loop_
_entity_poly.entity_id
_entity_poly.type
_entity_poly.pdbx_seq_one_letter_code
_entity_poly.pdbx_strand_id
1 'polypeptide(L)'
;MALLKKAAPAAEEFRVPSLEESSTAYAALIDKRQELDQLRSGLERERSDLIQQIEADTRTASTVRVAELLGDEGDGFSKSHARARVAEIARQLGDIEQAHRVIRERLSVERGAASVKICDQVRAEYGRRVAAICKALEAANAAHREYEQLKNDLEAEDVAWTRLMPMPPRFLGDVRDGHVHRYLREAKEAGYYA
;
A
#
# COMPACT_ATOMS: atom_id res chain seq x y z
N MET A 1 -43.88 -9.52 30.27
CA MET A 1 -43.48 -9.30 28.87
C MET A 1 -42.51 -8.15 28.82
N ALA A 2 -41.20 -8.44 28.73
CA ALA A 2 -40.17 -7.41 28.62
C ALA A 2 -39.79 -7.27 27.14
N LEU A 3 -40.09 -6.10 26.58
CA LEU A 3 -39.72 -5.72 25.21
C LEU A 3 -38.21 -5.52 25.16
N LEU A 4 -37.50 -6.50 24.60
CA LEU A 4 -36.10 -6.38 24.20
C LEU A 4 -36.00 -5.30 23.11
N LYS A 5 -35.50 -4.13 23.50
CA LYS A 5 -35.14 -3.04 22.60
C LYS A 5 -34.01 -3.56 21.69
N LYS A 6 -34.37 -3.89 20.44
CA LYS A 6 -33.44 -4.28 19.38
C LYS A 6 -32.34 -3.22 19.30
N ALA A 7 -31.10 -3.61 19.61
CA ALA A 7 -29.93 -2.76 19.40
C ALA A 7 -29.93 -2.31 17.94
N ALA A 8 -29.79 -1.00 17.73
CA ALA A 8 -29.61 -0.45 16.39
C ALA A 8 -28.42 -1.16 15.72
N PRO A 9 -28.50 -1.50 14.43
CA PRO A 9 -27.37 -2.12 13.73
C PRO A 9 -26.17 -1.20 13.89
N ALA A 10 -25.03 -1.77 14.33
CA ALA A 10 -23.76 -1.06 14.36
C ALA A 10 -23.56 -0.42 12.98
N ALA A 11 -23.42 0.91 12.94
CA ALA A 11 -23.20 1.63 11.70
C ALA A 11 -22.05 0.94 10.95
N GLU A 12 -22.29 0.51 9.71
CA GLU A 12 -21.27 -0.17 8.91
C GLU A 12 -19.99 0.67 8.92
N GLU A 13 -18.88 0.04 9.30
CA GLU A 13 -17.60 0.69 9.36
C GLU A 13 -17.21 1.16 7.95
N PHE A 14 -16.97 2.47 7.79
CA PHE A 14 -16.62 3.03 6.49
C PHE A 14 -15.37 2.33 5.94
N ARG A 15 -15.51 1.67 4.78
CA ARG A 15 -14.43 0.98 4.08
C ARG A 15 -13.82 1.90 3.01
N VAL A 16 -12.51 2.10 3.08
CA VAL A 16 -11.75 2.75 2.02
C VAL A 16 -11.61 1.79 0.83
N PRO A 17 -12.00 2.19 -0.40
CA PRO A 17 -11.81 1.37 -1.60
C PRO A 17 -10.33 1.08 -1.88
N SER A 18 -10.04 -0.07 -2.49
CA SER A 18 -8.68 -0.40 -2.91
C SER A 18 -8.30 0.31 -4.23
N LEU A 19 -7.00 0.40 -4.52
CA LEU A 19 -6.51 0.99 -5.78
C LEU A 19 -7.03 0.24 -7.02
N GLU A 20 -7.18 -1.08 -6.92
CA GLU A 20 -7.71 -1.94 -7.98
C GLU A 20 -9.21 -1.72 -8.19
N GLU A 21 -9.97 -1.52 -7.10
CA GLU A 21 -11.39 -1.20 -7.15
C GLU A 21 -11.64 0.20 -7.76
N SER A 22 -10.74 1.16 -7.52
CA SER A 22 -10.90 2.55 -7.98
C SER A 22 -10.32 2.83 -9.37
N SER A 23 -9.50 1.94 -9.93
CA SER A 23 -8.94 2.09 -11.28
C SER A 23 -8.79 0.74 -11.99
N THR A 24 -9.59 0.54 -13.03
CA THR A 24 -9.49 -0.62 -13.93
C THR A 24 -8.14 -0.69 -14.65
N ALA A 25 -7.54 0.47 -14.95
CA ALA A 25 -6.20 0.54 -15.55
C ALA A 25 -5.11 0.06 -14.57
N TYR A 26 -5.25 0.40 -13.29
CA TYR A 26 -4.33 -0.08 -12.24
C TYR A 26 -4.47 -1.60 -12.05
N ALA A 27 -5.71 -2.11 -11.96
CA ALA A 27 -5.97 -3.54 -11.87
C ALA A 27 -5.38 -4.31 -13.06
N ALA A 28 -5.60 -3.84 -14.29
CA ALA A 28 -5.06 -4.47 -15.49
C ALA A 28 -3.52 -4.53 -15.51
N LEU A 29 -2.82 -3.53 -14.95
CA LEU A 29 -1.37 -3.55 -14.83
C LEU A 29 -0.87 -4.54 -13.77
N ILE A 30 -1.63 -4.73 -12.69
CA ILE A 30 -1.34 -5.75 -11.67
C ILE A 30 -1.51 -7.14 -12.28
N ASP A 31 -2.60 -7.39 -13.00
CA ASP A 31 -2.85 -8.65 -13.71
C ASP A 31 -1.72 -8.93 -14.71
N LYS A 32 -1.35 -7.93 -15.51
CA LYS A 32 -0.25 -8.07 -16.49
C LYS A 32 1.08 -8.39 -15.82
N ARG A 33 1.36 -7.81 -14.65
CA ARG A 33 2.57 -8.14 -13.88
C ARG A 33 2.56 -9.60 -13.45
N GLN A 34 1.42 -10.09 -12.94
CA GLN A 34 1.27 -11.48 -12.51
C GLN A 34 1.43 -12.46 -13.69
N GLU A 35 0.88 -12.14 -14.86
CA GLU A 35 1.08 -12.93 -16.08
C GLU A 35 2.56 -13.05 -16.46
N LEU A 36 3.32 -11.94 -16.38
CA LEU A 36 4.74 -11.95 -16.67
C LEU A 36 5.56 -12.73 -15.63
N ASP A 37 5.21 -12.63 -14.35
CA ASP A 37 5.85 -13.41 -13.29
C ASP A 37 5.64 -14.92 -13.52
N GLN A 38 4.41 -15.33 -13.88
CA GLN A 38 4.10 -16.72 -14.21
C GLN A 38 4.88 -17.21 -15.43
N LEU A 39 4.96 -16.39 -16.49
CA LEU A 39 5.75 -16.69 -17.68
C LEU A 39 7.23 -16.84 -17.34
N ARG A 40 7.78 -15.92 -16.53
CA ARG A 40 9.17 -15.95 -16.07
C ARG A 40 9.48 -17.24 -15.32
N SER A 41 8.65 -17.61 -14.35
CA SER A 41 8.81 -18.85 -13.60
C SER A 41 8.64 -20.10 -14.45
N GLY A 42 7.84 -20.05 -15.53
CA GLY A 42 7.78 -21.13 -16.53
C GLY A 42 9.08 -21.29 -17.31
N LEU A 43 9.61 -20.18 -17.83
CA LEU A 43 10.86 -20.14 -18.59
C LEU A 43 12.10 -20.49 -17.75
N GLU A 44 12.15 -20.05 -16.49
CA GLU A 44 13.24 -20.40 -15.57
C GLU A 44 13.29 -21.92 -15.30
N ARG A 45 12.12 -22.56 -15.13
CA ARG A 45 12.02 -24.02 -15.00
C ARG A 45 12.49 -24.74 -16.26
N GLU A 46 11.95 -24.35 -17.42
CA GLU A 46 12.37 -24.93 -18.71
C GLU A 46 13.88 -24.79 -18.93
N ARG A 47 14.46 -23.63 -18.61
CA ARG A 47 15.89 -23.39 -18.71
C ARG A 47 16.68 -24.30 -17.78
N SER A 48 16.23 -24.48 -16.54
CA SER A 48 16.87 -25.38 -15.57
C SER A 48 16.86 -26.82 -16.07
N ASP A 49 15.71 -27.29 -16.56
CA ASP A 49 15.54 -28.66 -17.06
C ASP A 49 16.44 -28.92 -18.28
N LEU A 50 16.50 -27.97 -19.22
CA LEU A 50 17.38 -28.09 -20.40
C LEU A 50 18.87 -28.10 -20.02
N ILE A 51 19.29 -27.30 -19.03
CA ILE A 51 20.67 -27.31 -18.54
C ILE A 51 21.00 -28.66 -17.92
N GLN A 52 20.11 -29.20 -17.07
CA GLN A 52 20.29 -30.52 -16.47
C GLN A 52 20.38 -31.63 -17.53
N GLN A 53 19.54 -31.58 -18.58
CA GLN A 53 19.61 -32.54 -19.68
C GLN A 53 20.93 -32.43 -20.47
N ILE A 54 21.41 -31.21 -20.73
CA ILE A 54 22.69 -30.98 -21.41
C ILE A 54 23.86 -31.53 -20.59
N GLU A 55 23.85 -31.35 -19.27
CA GLU A 55 24.88 -31.81 -18.34
C GLU A 55 24.85 -33.33 -18.12
N ALA A 56 23.65 -33.91 -18.02
CA ALA A 56 23.46 -35.36 -17.84
C ALA A 56 23.80 -36.15 -19.11
N ASP A 57 23.69 -35.56 -20.29
CA ASP A 57 24.05 -36.22 -21.54
C ASP A 57 25.59 -36.31 -21.67
N THR A 58 26.15 -37.49 -21.41
CA THR A 58 27.58 -37.78 -21.53
C THR A 58 28.02 -38.17 -22.96
N ARG A 59 27.09 -38.18 -23.93
CA ARG A 59 27.41 -38.58 -25.31
C ARG A 59 28.32 -37.56 -25.98
N THR A 60 29.31 -38.07 -26.68
CA THR A 60 30.25 -37.32 -27.51
C THR A 60 29.72 -37.16 -28.93
N ALA A 61 30.18 -36.15 -29.66
CA ALA A 61 29.77 -35.95 -31.06
C ALA A 61 30.10 -37.15 -31.95
N SER A 62 31.13 -37.94 -31.61
CA SER A 62 31.48 -39.17 -32.31
C SER A 62 30.51 -40.32 -32.01
N THR A 63 30.03 -40.46 -30.78
CA THR A 63 29.08 -41.53 -30.42
C THR A 63 27.70 -41.28 -31.02
N VAL A 64 27.26 -40.03 -31.13
CA VAL A 64 26.01 -39.67 -31.82
C VAL A 64 26.07 -39.98 -33.32
N ARG A 65 27.15 -39.58 -34.02
CA ARG A 65 27.33 -39.87 -35.45
C ARG A 65 27.44 -41.36 -35.75
N VAL A 66 28.06 -42.13 -34.85
CA VAL A 66 28.18 -43.58 -35.00
C VAL A 66 26.82 -44.26 -34.79
N ALA A 67 26.02 -43.83 -33.81
CA ALA A 67 24.66 -44.34 -33.61
C ALA A 67 23.74 -44.05 -34.82
N GLU A 68 23.81 -42.84 -35.37
CA GLU A 68 23.08 -42.47 -36.61
C GLU A 68 23.49 -43.34 -37.81
N LEU A 69 24.79 -43.64 -37.95
CA LEU A 69 25.30 -44.53 -39.01
C LEU A 69 24.89 -45.99 -38.83
N LEU A 70 24.68 -46.42 -37.58
CA LEU A 70 24.24 -47.78 -37.23
C LEU A 70 22.71 -47.94 -37.31
N GLY A 71 21.96 -46.87 -37.54
CA GLY A 71 20.50 -46.89 -37.62
C GLY A 71 19.81 -47.04 -36.27
N ASP A 72 20.54 -46.84 -35.17
CA ASP A 72 19.94 -46.75 -33.84
C ASP A 72 19.12 -45.45 -33.78
N GLU A 73 17.82 -45.55 -33.50
CA GLU A 73 16.98 -44.37 -33.25
C GLU A 73 17.53 -43.64 -32.02
N GLY A 74 18.27 -42.57 -32.26
CA GLY A 74 18.63 -41.63 -31.19
C GLY A 74 17.35 -41.16 -30.50
N ASP A 75 17.42 -40.98 -29.19
CA ASP A 75 16.37 -40.48 -28.28
C ASP A 75 15.77 -39.09 -28.63
N GLY A 76 16.03 -38.56 -29.83
CA GLY A 76 15.51 -37.29 -30.32
C GLY A 76 16.10 -36.05 -29.64
N PHE A 77 16.96 -36.22 -28.63
CA PHE A 77 17.59 -35.12 -27.91
C PHE A 77 18.83 -34.60 -28.65
N SER A 78 18.82 -33.31 -28.95
CA SER A 78 19.95 -32.63 -29.58
C SER A 78 20.49 -31.52 -28.70
N LYS A 79 21.75 -31.67 -28.26
CA LYS A 79 22.46 -30.65 -27.47
C LYS A 79 22.52 -29.29 -28.17
N SER A 80 22.60 -29.25 -29.50
CA SER A 80 22.62 -27.98 -30.23
C SER A 80 21.27 -27.27 -30.16
N HIS A 81 20.17 -28.00 -30.35
CA HIS A 81 18.81 -27.48 -30.19
C HIS A 81 18.53 -27.05 -28.75
N ALA A 82 18.92 -27.85 -27.76
CA ALA A 82 18.76 -27.51 -26.35
C ALA A 82 19.54 -26.23 -25.98
N ARG A 83 20.79 -26.08 -26.44
CA ARG A 83 21.57 -24.85 -26.24
C ARG A 83 20.96 -23.63 -26.94
N ALA A 84 20.46 -23.79 -28.16
CA ALA A 84 19.75 -22.73 -28.86
C ALA A 84 18.49 -22.29 -28.10
N ARG A 85 17.73 -23.25 -27.55
CA ARG A 85 16.55 -22.96 -26.74
C ARG A 85 16.91 -22.25 -25.44
N VAL A 86 17.98 -22.65 -24.75
CA VAL A 86 18.49 -21.94 -23.56
C VAL A 86 18.86 -20.50 -23.87
N ALA A 87 19.51 -20.24 -25.02
CA ALA A 87 19.84 -18.88 -25.46
C ALA A 87 18.60 -18.04 -25.76
N GLU A 88 17.59 -18.63 -26.41
CA GLU A 88 16.31 -17.96 -26.66
C GLU A 88 15.57 -17.64 -25.35
N ILE A 89 15.51 -18.58 -24.41
CA ILE A 89 14.92 -18.35 -23.09
C ILE A 89 15.64 -17.21 -22.36
N ALA A 90 16.98 -17.15 -22.42
CA ALA A 90 17.74 -16.06 -21.81
C ALA A 90 17.37 -14.69 -22.41
N ARG A 91 17.16 -14.61 -23.73
CA ARG A 91 16.62 -13.41 -24.39
C ARG A 91 15.24 -13.05 -23.88
N GLN A 92 14.32 -14.01 -23.84
CA GLN A 92 12.95 -13.80 -23.38
C GLN A 92 12.88 -13.33 -21.93
N LEU A 93 13.74 -13.88 -21.05
CA LEU A 93 13.86 -13.41 -19.66
C LEU A 93 14.33 -11.96 -19.60
N GLY A 94 15.29 -11.56 -20.45
CA GLY A 94 15.73 -10.17 -20.56
C GLY A 94 14.62 -9.22 -21.02
N ASP A 95 13.80 -9.63 -22.00
CA ASP A 95 12.65 -8.86 -22.46
C ASP A 95 11.57 -8.73 -21.37
N ILE A 96 11.32 -9.81 -20.61
CA ILE A 96 10.40 -9.81 -19.47
C ILE A 96 10.88 -8.84 -18.38
N GLU A 97 12.18 -8.83 -18.04
CA GLU A 97 12.73 -7.87 -17.08
C GLU A 97 12.53 -6.42 -17.53
N GLN A 98 12.73 -6.12 -18.81
CA GLN A 98 12.44 -4.79 -19.36
C GLN A 98 10.95 -4.46 -19.26
N ALA A 99 10.07 -5.41 -19.59
CA ALA A 99 8.62 -5.23 -19.45
C ALA A 99 8.21 -4.95 -17.99
N HIS A 100 8.83 -5.61 -17.00
CA HIS A 100 8.60 -5.33 -15.58
C HIS A 100 8.99 -3.91 -15.19
N ARG A 101 10.07 -3.35 -15.74
CA ARG A 101 10.48 -1.95 -15.49
C ARG A 101 9.41 -0.99 -16.01
N VAL A 102 8.95 -1.19 -17.24
CA VAL A 102 7.89 -0.38 -17.85
C VAL A 102 6.58 -0.48 -17.05
N ILE A 103 6.19 -1.69 -16.63
CA ILE A 103 4.98 -1.86 -15.80
C ILE A 103 5.13 -1.15 -14.45
N ARG A 104 6.30 -1.18 -13.82
CA ARG A 104 6.56 -0.48 -12.55
C ARG A 104 6.38 1.03 -12.69
N GLU A 105 6.91 1.61 -13.76
CA GLU A 105 6.75 3.04 -14.06
C GLU A 105 5.27 3.40 -14.28
N ARG A 106 4.57 2.60 -15.09
CA ARG A 106 3.13 2.79 -15.35
C ARG A 106 2.28 2.64 -14.08
N LEU A 107 2.58 1.65 -13.23
CA LEU A 107 1.91 1.46 -11.95
C LEU A 107 2.10 2.66 -11.02
N SER A 108 3.26 3.32 -11.05
CA SER A 108 3.49 4.54 -10.26
C SER A 108 2.58 5.68 -10.70
N VAL A 109 2.47 5.89 -12.02
CA VAL A 109 1.59 6.92 -12.62
C VAL A 109 0.13 6.61 -12.31
N GLU A 110 -0.33 5.39 -12.58
CA GLU A 110 -1.71 4.98 -12.35
C GLU A 110 -2.08 4.96 -10.87
N ARG A 111 -1.14 4.67 -9.98
CA ARG A 111 -1.36 4.79 -8.53
C ARG A 111 -1.69 6.23 -8.16
N GLY A 112 -1.01 7.22 -8.72
CA GLY A 112 -1.32 8.63 -8.50
C GLY A 112 -2.75 8.97 -8.91
N ALA A 113 -3.13 8.59 -10.13
CA ALA A 113 -4.47 8.82 -10.66
C ALA A 113 -5.57 8.10 -9.85
N ALA A 114 -5.34 6.84 -9.47
CA ALA A 114 -6.26 6.07 -8.63
C ALA A 114 -6.39 6.66 -7.21
N SER A 115 -5.29 7.14 -6.63
CA SER A 115 -5.29 7.75 -5.29
C SER A 115 -6.12 9.02 -5.26
N VAL A 116 -6.09 9.86 -6.30
CA VAL A 116 -6.95 11.04 -6.40
C VAL A 116 -8.43 10.65 -6.33
N LYS A 117 -8.85 9.65 -7.11
CA LYS A 117 -10.24 9.16 -7.10
C LYS A 117 -10.67 8.63 -5.73
N ILE A 118 -9.80 7.89 -5.05
CA ILE A 118 -10.07 7.40 -3.69
C ILE A 118 -10.20 8.58 -2.72
N CYS A 119 -9.28 9.54 -2.77
CA CYS A 119 -9.33 10.74 -1.93
C CYS A 119 -10.65 11.50 -2.12
N ASP A 120 -11.13 11.65 -3.36
CA ASP A 120 -12.40 12.30 -3.65
C ASP A 120 -13.60 11.53 -3.05
N GLN A 121 -13.58 10.19 -3.14
CA GLN A 121 -14.61 9.32 -2.56
C GLN A 121 -14.62 9.37 -1.03
N VAL A 122 -13.43 9.42 -0.40
CA VAL A 122 -13.27 9.41 1.06
C VAL A 122 -13.39 10.81 1.66
N ARG A 123 -13.34 11.88 0.84
CA ARG A 123 -13.29 13.27 1.30
C ARG A 123 -14.41 13.62 2.28
N ALA A 124 -15.64 13.18 2.02
CA ALA A 124 -16.79 13.47 2.88
C ALA A 124 -16.65 12.83 4.27
N GLU A 125 -16.25 11.56 4.33
CA GLU A 125 -16.04 10.85 5.58
C GLU A 125 -14.83 11.40 6.34
N TYR A 126 -13.74 11.72 5.63
CA TYR A 126 -12.58 12.38 6.22
C TYR A 126 -12.98 13.73 6.84
N GLY A 127 -13.75 14.55 6.11
CA GLY A 127 -14.28 15.81 6.59
C GLY A 127 -15.16 15.64 7.83
N ARG A 128 -16.05 14.63 7.86
CA ARG A 128 -16.86 14.31 9.04
C ARG A 128 -16.01 14.04 10.28
N ARG A 129 -14.92 13.28 10.13
CA ARG A 129 -13.99 12.95 11.23
C ARG A 129 -13.19 14.17 11.67
N VAL A 130 -12.69 14.98 10.74
CA VAL A 130 -12.00 16.24 11.05
C VAL A 130 -12.93 17.21 11.77
N ALA A 131 -14.18 17.34 11.33
CA ALA A 131 -15.17 18.18 12.00
C ALA A 131 -15.44 17.73 13.43
N ALA A 132 -15.49 16.41 13.69
CA ALA A 132 -15.65 15.87 15.03
C ALA A 132 -14.45 16.22 15.94
N ILE A 133 -13.23 16.14 15.41
CA ILE A 133 -12.01 16.58 16.12
C ILE A 133 -12.08 18.07 16.44
N CYS A 134 -12.48 18.91 15.46
CA CYS A 134 -12.60 20.35 15.65
C CYS A 134 -13.57 20.69 16.80
N LYS A 135 -14.76 20.06 16.83
CA LYS A 135 -15.74 20.24 17.91
C LYS A 135 -15.19 19.82 19.28
N ALA A 136 -14.47 18.69 19.33
CA ALA A 136 -13.86 18.23 20.57
C ALA A 136 -12.77 19.18 21.06
N LEU A 137 -11.97 19.75 20.15
CA LEU A 137 -10.93 20.72 20.47
C LEU A 137 -11.51 22.06 20.95
N GLU A 138 -12.63 22.51 20.40
CA GLU A 138 -13.33 23.70 20.90
C GLU A 138 -13.77 23.51 22.36
N ALA A 139 -14.42 22.38 22.66
CA ALA A 139 -14.85 22.04 24.00
C ALA A 139 -13.65 21.92 24.96
N ALA A 140 -12.57 21.25 24.53
CA ALA A 140 -11.36 21.12 25.33
C ALA A 140 -10.68 22.47 25.59
N ASN A 141 -10.65 23.36 24.60
CA ASN A 141 -10.07 24.70 24.73
C ASN A 141 -10.91 25.61 25.64
N ALA A 142 -12.24 25.47 25.63
CA ALA A 142 -13.11 26.14 26.59
C ALA A 142 -12.80 25.68 28.03
N ALA A 143 -12.73 24.38 28.27
CA ALA A 143 -12.35 23.84 29.59
C ALA A 143 -10.93 24.25 30.01
N HIS A 144 -9.99 24.33 29.07
CA HIS A 144 -8.63 24.81 29.33
C HIS A 144 -8.61 26.29 29.76
N ARG A 145 -9.44 27.15 29.16
CA ARG A 145 -9.59 28.55 29.59
C ARG A 145 -10.13 28.65 31.01
N GLU A 146 -11.12 27.84 31.37
CA GLU A 146 -11.69 27.80 32.72
C GLU A 146 -10.64 27.34 33.75
N TYR A 147 -9.83 26.33 33.41
CA TYR A 147 -8.72 25.88 34.24
C TYR A 147 -7.68 26.99 34.47
N GLU A 148 -7.25 27.68 33.41
CA GLU A 148 -6.30 28.78 33.52
C GLU A 148 -6.90 29.98 34.28
N GLN A 149 -8.21 30.23 34.15
CA GLN A 149 -8.87 31.27 34.94
C GLN A 149 -8.80 30.95 36.43
N LEU A 150 -9.15 29.72 36.85
CA LEU A 150 -9.04 29.32 38.25
C LEU A 150 -7.60 29.44 38.76
N LYS A 151 -6.62 29.08 37.93
CA LYS A 151 -5.21 29.24 38.26
C LYS A 151 -4.85 30.70 38.52
N ASN A 152 -5.28 31.59 37.63
CA ASN A 152 -5.04 33.03 37.76
C ASN A 152 -5.75 33.61 39.00
N ASP A 153 -6.94 33.13 39.33
CA ASP A 153 -7.68 33.57 40.54
C ASP A 153 -6.96 33.14 41.82
N LEU A 154 -6.43 31.90 41.87
CA LEU A 154 -5.63 31.42 43.00
C LEU A 154 -4.32 32.21 43.14
N GLU A 155 -3.66 32.53 42.02
CA GLU A 155 -2.46 33.35 42.00
C GLU A 155 -2.73 34.80 42.41
N ALA A 156 -3.87 35.37 42.01
CA ALA A 156 -4.27 36.73 42.38
C ALA A 156 -4.55 36.90 43.88
N GLU A 157 -5.02 35.83 44.55
CA GLU A 157 -5.25 35.78 45.99
C GLU A 157 -4.01 35.28 46.78
N ASP A 158 -2.84 35.21 46.12
CA ASP A 158 -1.58 34.69 46.69
C ASP A 158 -1.70 33.27 47.29
N VAL A 159 -2.60 32.45 46.77
CA VAL A 159 -2.85 31.08 47.25
C VAL A 159 -1.88 30.10 46.60
N ALA A 160 -1.02 29.49 47.41
CA ALA A 160 -0.17 28.38 46.98
C ALA A 160 -1.02 27.13 46.65
N TRP A 161 -1.15 26.82 45.37
CA TRP A 161 -2.02 25.75 44.86
C TRP A 161 -1.27 24.47 44.48
N THR A 162 0.00 24.35 44.84
CA THR A 162 0.86 23.19 44.55
C THR A 162 0.29 21.86 45.08
N ARG A 163 -0.49 21.91 46.17
CA ARG A 163 -1.17 20.74 46.75
C ARG A 163 -2.27 20.17 45.85
N LEU A 164 -2.81 20.95 44.91
CA LEU A 164 -3.79 20.48 43.92
C LEU A 164 -3.15 19.61 42.84
N MET A 165 -1.82 19.50 42.81
CA MET A 165 -1.05 18.83 41.75
C MET A 165 -1.42 19.40 40.37
N PRO A 166 -0.86 20.56 39.98
CA PRO A 166 -1.12 21.20 38.70
C PRO A 166 -1.04 20.24 37.51
N MET A 167 -2.10 20.17 36.70
CA MET A 167 -2.18 19.34 35.49
C MET A 167 -2.54 20.19 34.25
N PRO A 168 -1.70 21.17 33.87
CA PRO A 168 -1.98 21.98 32.68
C PRO A 168 -1.97 21.09 31.43
N PRO A 169 -2.97 21.18 30.53
CA PRO A 169 -3.06 20.38 29.32
C PRO A 169 -2.08 20.87 28.25
N ARG A 170 -0.77 20.69 28.49
CA ARG A 170 0.34 21.20 27.65
C ARG A 170 0.25 20.79 26.18
N PHE A 171 -0.43 19.67 25.88
CA PHE A 171 -0.65 19.22 24.51
C PHE A 171 -1.51 20.17 23.67
N LEU A 172 -2.29 21.07 24.30
CA LEU A 172 -3.04 22.13 23.65
C LEU A 172 -2.22 23.41 23.42
N GLY A 173 -0.98 23.48 23.89
CA GLY A 173 -0.19 24.71 23.95
C GLY A 173 -0.67 25.67 25.05
N ASP A 174 -0.19 26.91 25.04
CA ASP A 174 -0.75 27.97 25.89
C ASP A 174 -2.12 28.42 25.34
N VAL A 175 -3.05 28.80 26.23
CA VAL A 175 -4.35 29.38 25.87
C VAL A 175 -4.20 30.63 24.98
N ARG A 176 -3.08 31.36 25.12
CA ARG A 176 -2.75 32.59 24.39
C ARG A 176 -2.07 32.33 23.04
N ASP A 177 -1.48 31.15 22.83
CA ASP A 177 -0.70 30.83 21.62
C ASP A 177 -1.57 30.53 20.39
N GLY A 178 -2.87 30.32 20.59
CA GLY A 178 -3.83 30.15 19.50
C GLY A 178 -3.68 28.84 18.71
N HIS A 179 -3.00 27.82 19.24
CA HIS A 179 -2.79 26.52 18.59
C HIS A 179 -4.09 25.86 18.12
N VAL A 180 -5.10 25.81 19.00
CA VAL A 180 -6.42 25.27 18.65
C VAL A 180 -7.07 26.11 17.54
N HIS A 181 -7.02 27.43 17.62
CA HIS A 181 -7.60 28.32 16.60
C HIS A 181 -6.90 28.17 15.24
N ARG A 182 -5.59 27.92 15.22
CA ARG A 182 -4.83 27.64 13.99
C ARG A 182 -5.34 26.37 13.32
N TYR A 183 -5.48 25.28 14.09
CA TYR A 183 -6.02 24.02 13.58
C TYR A 183 -7.45 24.18 13.06
N LEU A 184 -8.33 24.85 13.81
CA LEU A 184 -9.71 25.12 13.39
C LEU A 184 -9.74 25.96 12.11
N ARG A 185 -8.86 26.95 11.98
CA ARG A 185 -8.74 27.77 10.76
C ARG A 185 -8.31 26.93 9.57
N GLU A 186 -7.28 26.10 9.70
CA GLU A 186 -6.83 25.19 8.63
C GLU A 186 -7.93 24.22 8.20
N ALA A 187 -8.71 23.70 9.16
CA ALA A 187 -9.86 22.85 8.86
C ALA A 187 -10.99 23.61 8.14
N LYS A 188 -11.23 24.88 8.48
CA LYS A 188 -12.18 25.75 7.78
C LYS A 188 -11.71 26.09 6.36
N GLU A 189 -10.44 26.47 6.20
CA GLU A 189 -9.83 26.78 4.89
C GLU A 189 -9.84 25.54 3.97
N ALA A 190 -9.66 24.35 4.52
CA ALA A 190 -9.78 23.09 3.78
C ALA A 190 -11.23 22.65 3.48
N GLY A 191 -12.23 23.36 4.02
CA GLY A 191 -13.66 23.08 3.85
C GLY A 191 -14.18 21.90 4.66
N TYR A 192 -13.46 21.48 5.71
CA TYR A 192 -13.86 20.36 6.58
C TYR A 192 -14.60 20.80 7.83
N TYR A 193 -14.56 22.09 8.17
CA TYR A 193 -15.19 22.64 9.36
C TYR A 193 -15.87 23.98 9.04
N ALA A 194 -16.96 24.30 9.75
CA ALA A 194 -17.75 25.52 9.56
C ALA A 194 -17.63 26.44 10.76
#